data_AF-A0A6I4I1S7-F1
#
_entry.id   AF-A0A6I4I1S7-F1
#
_cell.length_a   1.000
_cell.length_b   1.000
_cell.length_c   1.000
_cell.angle_alpha   90.00
_cell.angle_beta   90.00
_cell.angle_gamma   90.00
#
_symmetry.space_group_name_H-M   'P 1'
#
loop_
_entity.id
_entity.type
_entity.pdbx_description
1 polymer ?
#
loop_
_entity_poly.entity_id
_entity_poly.type
_entity_poly.pdbx_seq_one_letter_code
_entity_poly.pdbx_strand_id
1 'polypeptide(L)'
;MADSAWLNGDRNKLENLRYNKRDADFSGLVMYFTPKGQLTDVWRYVNGKIILQTSNSGNQKQSLTSNEIHVNTQEKECWDYYLVPMTNGRPDGPEQYLFTICYEISGGGGGGADGDGAPPATPNNPKPNCSVPTGNQSIKVQNLPPDGGGDDGTGYPQPTDKCPTYKSPVPSIYFDTDNLFLNLNGLKPFAESPDKCSGLQQLQDKSLNEQKETVGLLTSDGKFLCVAVTGYDGGNWGGLYNFEGQAYYTYPSSAGAPTQTYSGMINRGGQYYIPVVATVHTHYPCHDDGTDGVTGGTLSSGDKNLANKYPMMNHYIVGCDALGKFANGDNSATLLSTGTLSSTCSKVN
;
A
#
# COMPACT_ATOMS: atom_id res chain seq x y z
N MET A 1 9.23 -9.34 12.18
CA MET A 1 8.34 -10.38 11.62
C MET A 1 9.13 -11.66 11.56
N ALA A 2 8.58 -12.79 12.00
CA ALA A 2 9.22 -14.09 11.81
C ALA A 2 8.89 -14.58 10.41
N ASP A 3 9.88 -14.61 9.52
CA ASP A 3 9.74 -15.29 8.25
C ASP A 3 9.91 -16.81 8.42
N SER A 4 9.62 -17.55 7.34
CA SER A 4 9.78 -19.00 7.30
C SER A 4 11.23 -19.44 7.57
N ALA A 5 12.21 -18.59 7.21
CA ALA A 5 13.63 -18.84 7.44
C ALA A 5 13.99 -18.77 8.94
N TRP A 6 13.40 -17.83 9.68
CA TRP A 6 13.59 -17.67 11.12
C TRP A 6 12.95 -18.81 11.91
N LEU A 7 11.74 -19.23 11.52
CA LEU A 7 11.04 -20.36 12.14
C LEU A 7 11.80 -21.66 11.92
N ASN A 8 12.28 -21.92 10.70
CA ASN A 8 13.00 -23.16 10.34
C ASN A 8 12.30 -24.44 10.83
N GLY A 9 10.97 -24.48 10.71
CA GLY A 9 10.14 -25.62 11.16
C GLY A 9 9.94 -25.75 12.68
N ASP A 10 10.63 -24.95 13.49
CA ASP A 10 10.48 -24.96 14.96
C ASP A 10 9.36 -24.02 15.39
N ARG A 11 8.20 -24.59 15.74
CA ARG A 11 7.03 -23.85 16.20
C ARG A 11 7.18 -23.27 17.61
N ASN A 12 8.10 -23.80 18.44
CA ASN A 12 8.33 -23.26 19.80
C ASN A 12 8.94 -21.85 19.76
N LYS A 13 9.49 -21.46 18.60
CA LYS A 13 9.93 -20.08 18.36
C LYS A 13 8.76 -19.09 18.25
N LEU A 14 7.55 -19.54 17.90
CA LEU A 14 6.34 -18.70 17.93
C LEU A 14 5.90 -18.38 19.35
N GLU A 15 6.08 -19.31 20.29
CA GLU A 15 5.71 -19.09 21.71
C GLU A 15 6.59 -18.03 22.39
N ASN A 16 7.76 -17.75 21.80
CA ASN A 16 8.73 -16.79 22.30
C ASN A 16 8.87 -15.55 21.40
N LEU A 17 7.96 -15.38 20.42
CA LEU A 17 7.93 -14.22 19.53
C LEU A 17 7.47 -12.99 20.29
N ARG A 18 8.44 -12.30 20.89
CA ARG A 18 8.26 -10.95 21.38
C ARG A 18 8.66 -9.99 20.28
N TYR A 19 7.87 -8.95 20.08
CA TYR A 19 8.24 -7.82 19.23
C TYR A 19 9.49 -7.17 19.84
N ASN A 20 10.67 -7.60 19.36
CA ASN A 20 11.95 -7.18 19.92
C ASN A 20 12.39 -5.81 19.41
N LYS A 21 11.73 -5.26 18.39
CA LYS A 21 11.95 -3.88 17.95
C LYS A 21 11.27 -2.96 18.96
N ARG A 22 11.96 -2.66 20.05
CA ARG A 22 11.46 -1.72 21.06
C ARG A 22 11.69 -0.30 20.58
N ASP A 23 10.84 0.17 19.69
CA ASP A 23 10.68 1.61 19.50
C ASP A 23 10.24 2.15 20.88
N ALA A 24 11.11 2.94 21.52
CA ALA A 24 11.00 3.29 22.94
C ALA A 24 9.72 4.08 23.27
N ASP A 25 9.10 4.65 22.24
CA ASP A 25 7.90 5.47 22.24
C ASP A 25 6.68 4.77 21.61
N PHE A 26 6.81 3.52 21.14
CA PHE A 26 5.68 2.83 20.51
C PHE A 26 4.54 2.57 21.50
N SER A 27 3.35 3.03 21.11
CA SER A 27 2.08 2.75 21.79
C SER A 27 1.10 2.22 20.77
N GLY A 28 0.56 1.02 20.98
CA GLY A 28 -0.28 0.35 19.99
C GLY A 28 -0.58 -1.11 20.33
N LEU A 29 -1.24 -1.80 19.40
CA LEU A 29 -1.54 -3.23 19.48
C LEU A 29 -0.64 -4.01 18.51
N VAL A 30 -0.07 -5.11 18.98
CA VAL A 30 0.64 -6.09 18.15
C VAL A 30 -0.18 -7.36 18.13
N MET A 31 -0.66 -7.71 16.94
CA MET A 31 -1.49 -8.90 16.71
C MET A 31 -0.67 -9.96 15.97
N TYR A 32 -0.75 -11.20 16.43
CA TYR A 32 -0.06 -12.33 15.83
C TYR A 32 -1.06 -13.24 15.13
N PHE A 33 -0.85 -13.49 13.84
CA PHE A 33 -1.69 -14.37 13.03
C PHE A 33 -0.92 -15.60 12.55
N THR A 34 -1.61 -16.73 12.36
CA THR A 34 -1.06 -17.88 11.65
C THR A 34 -0.87 -17.54 10.16
N PRO A 35 -0.08 -18.34 9.40
CA PRO A 35 -0.01 -18.20 7.95
C PRO A 35 -1.37 -18.35 7.22
N LYS A 36 -2.40 -18.85 7.91
CA LYS A 36 -3.77 -18.97 7.40
C LYS A 36 -4.68 -17.80 7.84
N GLY A 37 -4.12 -16.76 8.46
CA GLY A 37 -4.87 -15.58 8.90
C GLY A 37 -5.64 -15.74 10.21
N GLN A 38 -5.40 -16.80 10.98
CA GLN A 38 -6.07 -17.00 12.27
C GLN A 38 -5.33 -16.23 13.37
N LEU A 39 -6.05 -15.43 14.18
CA LEU A 39 -5.46 -14.73 15.31
C LEU A 39 -4.97 -15.73 16.37
N THR A 40 -3.76 -15.53 16.89
CA THR A 40 -3.11 -16.38 17.90
C THR A 40 -2.85 -15.65 19.19
N ASP A 41 -2.49 -14.36 19.14
CA ASP A 41 -2.15 -13.57 20.32
C ASP A 41 -2.27 -12.06 20.04
N VAL A 42 -2.47 -11.27 21.09
CA VAL A 42 -2.59 -9.80 21.04
C VAL A 42 -1.86 -9.17 22.22
N TRP A 43 -0.95 -8.24 21.93
CA TRP A 43 -0.19 -7.51 22.94
C TRP A 43 -0.44 -6.02 22.84
N ARG A 44 -0.71 -5.36 23.97
CA ARG A 44 -0.82 -3.90 24.07
C ARG A 44 0.48 -3.28 24.58
N TYR A 45 0.98 -2.30 23.85
CA TYR A 45 2.15 -1.51 24.20
C TYR A 45 1.74 -0.07 24.53
N VAL A 46 2.41 0.51 25.53
CA VAL A 46 2.38 1.94 25.86
C VAL A 46 3.81 2.37 26.17
N ASN A 47 4.33 3.34 25.43
CA ASN A 47 5.70 3.85 25.55
C ASN A 47 6.76 2.74 25.57
N GLY A 48 6.70 1.86 24.56
CA GLY A 48 7.63 0.74 24.40
C GLY A 48 7.52 -0.37 25.45
N LYS A 49 6.52 -0.31 26.35
CA LYS A 49 6.30 -1.30 27.42
C LYS A 49 4.99 -2.06 27.20
N ILE A 50 5.03 -3.37 27.39
CA ILE A 50 3.84 -4.21 27.43
C ILE A 50 3.04 -3.84 28.67
N ILE A 51 1.78 -3.45 28.49
CA ILE A 51 0.83 -3.32 29.58
C ILE A 51 0.13 -4.67 29.69
N LEU A 52 0.56 -5.48 30.65
CA LEU A 52 -0.24 -6.63 31.08
C LEU A 52 -1.51 -6.07 31.73
N GLN A 53 -2.70 -6.53 31.31
CA GLN A 53 -3.92 -6.23 32.05
C GLN A 53 -3.71 -6.74 33.47
N THR A 54 -3.51 -5.82 34.41
CA THR A 54 -3.45 -6.13 35.83
C THR A 54 -4.80 -6.70 36.23
N SER A 55 -4.84 -8.02 36.40
CA SER A 55 -5.90 -8.70 37.13
C SER A 55 -5.96 -8.02 38.51
N ASN A 56 -7.11 -7.44 38.85
CA ASN A 56 -7.33 -6.92 40.19
C ASN A 56 -6.99 -8.02 41.22
N SER A 57 -6.26 -7.63 42.26
CA SER A 57 -5.67 -8.53 43.22
C SER A 57 -6.73 -9.34 43.98
N GLY A 58 -6.74 -10.64 43.72
CA GLY A 58 -7.37 -11.66 44.55
C GLY A 58 -6.72 -12.98 44.19
N ASN A 59 -6.19 -13.71 45.18
CA ASN A 59 -5.38 -14.91 45.02
C ASN A 59 -6.12 -16.08 44.34
N GLN A 60 -6.33 -16.00 43.03
CA GLN A 60 -6.64 -17.15 42.20
C GLN A 60 -5.68 -17.19 41.03
N LYS A 61 -4.89 -18.26 40.96
CA LYS A 61 -4.17 -18.63 39.74
C LYS A 61 -5.24 -18.96 38.69
N GLN A 62 -5.63 -17.98 37.88
CA GLN A 62 -6.42 -18.24 36.69
C GLN A 62 -5.55 -19.04 35.71
N SER A 63 -5.92 -20.31 35.52
CA SER A 63 -5.45 -21.12 34.41
C SER A 63 -5.87 -20.43 33.11
N LEU A 64 -4.89 -20.15 32.23
CA LEU A 64 -5.06 -19.52 30.91
C LEU A 64 -5.79 -20.43 29.89
N THR A 65 -6.63 -21.37 30.34
CA THR A 65 -7.25 -22.39 29.48
C THR A 65 -8.64 -22.01 28.97
N SER A 66 -9.20 -20.86 29.36
CA SER A 66 -10.48 -20.38 28.80
C SER A 66 -10.53 -18.85 28.77
N ASN A 67 -9.61 -18.23 28.06
CA ASN A 67 -9.83 -16.85 27.63
C ASN A 67 -10.61 -16.91 26.32
N GLU A 68 -11.93 -17.12 26.42
CA GLU A 68 -12.78 -16.51 25.41
C GLU A 68 -12.49 -15.02 25.46
N ILE A 69 -12.03 -14.48 24.33
CA ILE A 69 -11.95 -13.04 24.16
C ILE A 69 -13.39 -12.57 24.28
N HIS A 70 -13.77 -12.04 25.44
CA HIS A 70 -14.97 -11.23 25.53
C HIS A 70 -14.70 -10.01 24.65
N VAL A 71 -15.15 -10.09 23.41
CA VAL A 71 -15.30 -8.91 22.56
C VAL A 71 -16.11 -7.95 23.41
N ASN A 72 -15.55 -6.76 23.67
CA ASN A 72 -16.33 -5.71 24.30
C ASN A 72 -17.46 -5.36 23.32
N THR A 73 -18.61 -6.03 23.47
CA THR A 73 -19.84 -5.80 22.72
C THR A 73 -20.54 -4.55 23.23
N GLN A 74 -19.76 -3.50 23.53
CA GLN A 74 -20.34 -2.18 23.55
C GLN A 74 -20.88 -1.95 22.16
N GLU A 75 -22.20 -1.82 22.07
CA GLU A 75 -22.83 -1.41 20.83
C GLU A 75 -22.16 -0.12 20.37
N LYS A 76 -21.74 -0.12 19.11
CA LYS A 76 -21.16 1.05 18.46
C LYS A 76 -22.07 1.44 17.34
N GLU A 77 -22.37 2.73 17.29
CA GLU A 77 -23.03 3.32 16.14
C GLU A 77 -21.94 3.88 15.23
N CYS A 78 -21.83 3.32 14.02
CA CYS A 78 -20.85 3.72 13.02
C CYS A 78 -21.53 4.51 11.90
N TRP A 79 -20.90 5.62 11.51
CA TRP A 79 -21.32 6.50 10.45
C TRP A 79 -20.28 6.48 9.34
N ASP A 80 -20.71 6.15 8.13
CA ASP A 80 -19.88 6.25 6.93
C ASP A 80 -20.03 7.63 6.30
N TYR A 81 -18.90 8.24 5.95
CA TYR A 81 -18.85 9.54 5.31
C TYR A 81 -18.50 9.38 3.84
N TYR A 82 -19.29 10.02 2.98
CA TYR A 82 -19.09 10.03 1.54
C TYR A 82 -19.00 11.48 1.03
N LEU A 83 -18.12 11.71 0.06
CA LEU A 83 -18.12 12.92 -0.74
C LEU A 83 -19.09 12.72 -1.90
N VAL A 84 -20.13 13.54 -1.95
CA VAL A 84 -21.17 13.48 -2.98
C VAL A 84 -21.05 14.72 -3.87
N PRO A 85 -20.68 14.57 -5.16
CA PRO A 85 -20.63 15.71 -6.08
C PRO A 85 -22.05 16.25 -6.31
N MET A 86 -22.20 17.57 -6.20
CA MET A 86 -23.49 18.26 -6.33
C MET A 86 -23.48 19.19 -7.54
N THR A 87 -24.49 19.06 -8.40
CA THR A 87 -24.78 20.00 -9.50
C THR A 87 -26.15 20.63 -9.25
N ASN A 88 -26.22 21.97 -9.12
CA ASN A 88 -27.46 22.70 -8.86
C ASN A 88 -28.21 22.23 -7.58
N GLY A 89 -27.47 21.87 -6.54
CA GLY A 89 -28.04 21.39 -5.27
C GLY A 89 -28.62 19.97 -5.35
N ARG A 90 -28.37 19.22 -6.42
CA ARG A 90 -28.69 17.80 -6.53
C ARG A 90 -27.43 16.95 -6.62
N PRO A 91 -27.36 15.80 -5.93
CA PRO A 91 -26.33 14.79 -6.17
C PRO A 91 -26.27 14.41 -7.65
N ASP A 92 -25.11 14.54 -8.28
CA ASP A 92 -24.93 14.35 -9.73
C ASP A 92 -23.63 13.59 -10.06
N GLY A 93 -23.32 12.57 -9.27
CA GLY A 93 -22.18 11.71 -9.55
C GLY A 93 -21.97 10.62 -8.50
N PRO A 94 -21.00 9.72 -8.74
CA PRO A 94 -20.72 8.63 -7.82
C PRO A 94 -20.22 9.17 -6.48
N GLU A 95 -20.76 8.59 -5.41
CA GLU A 95 -20.32 8.88 -4.05
C GLU A 95 -18.90 8.33 -3.85
N GLN A 96 -17.99 9.16 -3.34
CA GLN A 96 -16.64 8.74 -2.98
C GLN A 96 -16.58 8.52 -1.47
N TYR A 97 -16.41 7.27 -1.06
CA TYR A 97 -16.19 6.95 0.36
C TYR A 97 -14.95 7.69 0.88
N LEU A 98 -15.09 8.30 2.06
CA LEU A 98 -14.02 9.00 2.76
C LEU A 98 -13.50 8.14 3.92
N PHE A 99 -14.30 7.99 4.96
CA PHE A 99 -13.95 7.28 6.19
C PHE A 99 -15.21 6.89 6.99
N THR A 100 -15.02 6.05 8.01
CA THR A 100 -16.05 5.66 8.99
C THR A 100 -15.67 6.18 10.37
N ILE A 101 -16.63 6.76 11.09
CA ILE A 101 -16.47 7.11 12.51
C ILE A 101 -17.44 6.27 13.33
N CYS A 102 -16.96 5.63 14.39
CA CYS A 102 -17.80 4.87 15.32
C CYS A 102 -17.81 5.54 16.70
N TYR A 103 -19.00 5.68 17.28
CA TYR A 103 -19.21 6.17 18.64
C TYR A 103 -19.72 5.04 19.53
N GLU A 104 -19.26 5.02 20.79
CA GLU A 104 -19.82 4.12 21.81
C GLU A 104 -21.19 4.64 22.23
N ILE A 105 -22.22 3.83 22.06
CA ILE A 105 -23.56 4.12 22.59
C ILE A 105 -23.68 3.44 23.95
N SER A 106 -23.88 4.25 25.00
CA SER A 106 -24.16 3.74 26.34
C SER A 106 -25.57 3.15 26.37
N GLY A 107 -25.68 1.84 26.14
CA GLY A 107 -26.94 1.11 26.26
C GLY A 107 -27.52 1.26 27.67
N GLY A 108 -28.72 1.82 27.77
CA GLY A 108 -29.50 1.82 29.01
C GLY A 108 -29.90 0.39 29.38
N GLY A 109 -29.55 -0.03 30.60
CA GLY A 109 -29.80 -1.38 31.08
C GLY A 109 -31.28 -1.73 31.17
N GLY A 110 -31.71 -2.73 30.39
CA GLY A 110 -32.97 -3.43 30.56
C GLY A 110 -32.73 -4.76 31.27
N GLY A 111 -33.31 -4.94 32.46
CA GLY A 111 -33.25 -6.19 33.23
C GLY A 111 -34.15 -7.28 32.65
N GLY A 112 -33.74 -8.55 32.80
CA GLY A 112 -34.50 -9.72 32.36
C GLY A 112 -34.14 -10.96 33.17
N ALA A 113 -35.17 -11.56 33.78
CA ALA A 113 -35.16 -12.54 34.87
C ALA A 113 -34.65 -13.95 34.54
N ASP A 114 -34.25 -14.65 35.61
CA ASP A 114 -33.89 -16.06 35.74
C ASP A 114 -34.99 -17.05 35.29
N GLY A 115 -34.58 -18.19 34.74
CA GLY A 115 -35.43 -19.35 34.47
C GLY A 115 -34.65 -20.65 34.31
N ASP A 116 -34.51 -21.39 35.42
CA ASP A 116 -33.93 -22.74 35.50
C ASP A 116 -34.86 -23.79 34.88
N GLY A 117 -34.34 -24.63 33.98
CA GLY A 117 -35.00 -25.82 33.47
C GLY A 117 -34.04 -26.79 32.76
N ALA A 118 -33.74 -27.93 33.38
CA ALA A 118 -32.87 -28.95 32.82
C ALA A 118 -33.58 -29.76 31.71
N PRO A 119 -32.96 -29.97 30.52
CA PRO A 119 -33.58 -30.73 29.44
C PRO A 119 -33.32 -32.25 29.52
N PRO A 120 -34.18 -33.07 28.90
CA PRO A 120 -34.10 -34.54 28.92
C PRO A 120 -33.07 -35.09 27.92
N ALA A 121 -32.62 -36.33 28.15
CA ALA A 121 -31.56 -36.98 27.39
C ALA A 121 -31.90 -37.22 25.90
N THR A 122 -30.93 -36.94 25.01
CA THR A 122 -31.05 -37.09 23.56
C THR A 122 -30.73 -38.52 23.06
N PRO A 123 -31.33 -38.96 21.93
CA PRO A 123 -31.07 -40.27 21.33
C PRO A 123 -29.82 -40.27 20.44
N ASN A 124 -29.05 -41.37 20.48
CA ASN A 124 -27.87 -41.59 19.63
C ASN A 124 -28.24 -41.68 18.14
N ASN A 125 -27.74 -40.77 17.31
CA ASN A 125 -27.74 -40.89 15.84
C ASN A 125 -26.31 -41.02 15.28
N PRO A 126 -26.11 -41.72 14.14
CA PRO A 126 -24.79 -42.09 13.65
C PRO A 126 -24.06 -40.93 12.97
N LYS A 127 -22.78 -40.77 13.29
CA LYS A 127 -21.89 -39.71 12.81
C LYS A 127 -21.44 -39.96 11.36
N PRO A 128 -21.46 -38.96 10.45
CA PRO A 128 -20.93 -39.11 9.09
C PRO A 128 -19.41 -39.27 9.09
N ASN A 129 -18.93 -40.18 8.26
CA ASN A 129 -17.54 -40.60 8.19
C ASN A 129 -16.75 -39.68 7.23
N CYS A 130 -16.22 -38.57 7.74
CA CYS A 130 -15.20 -37.79 7.05
C CYS A 130 -13.83 -38.39 7.36
N SER A 131 -13.33 -39.28 6.50
CA SER A 131 -11.96 -39.78 6.57
C SER A 131 -10.98 -38.70 6.14
N VAL A 132 -10.31 -38.10 7.14
CA VAL A 132 -9.13 -37.25 6.98
C VAL A 132 -7.90 -38.14 6.93
N PRO A 133 -6.89 -37.87 6.06
CA PRO A 133 -5.61 -38.58 6.11
C PRO A 133 -4.95 -38.39 7.48
N THR A 134 -4.75 -39.49 8.19
CA THR A 134 -4.17 -39.57 9.54
C THR A 134 -2.68 -39.24 9.51
N GLY A 135 -2.35 -37.97 9.74
CA GLY A 135 -1.09 -37.56 10.36
C GLY A 135 -1.30 -37.43 11.87
N ASN A 136 -0.64 -38.26 12.66
CA ASN A 136 -0.78 -38.35 14.12
C ASN A 136 -0.63 -37.00 14.83
N GLN A 137 -1.75 -36.43 15.29
CA GLN A 137 -1.94 -35.82 16.62
C GLN A 137 -3.36 -35.23 16.73
N SER A 138 -4.18 -35.80 17.60
CA SER A 138 -5.55 -35.34 17.88
C SER A 138 -5.56 -34.29 18.99
N ILE A 139 -6.03 -33.08 18.68
CA ILE A 139 -6.54 -32.14 19.69
C ILE A 139 -7.99 -32.54 19.97
N LYS A 140 -8.31 -32.85 21.23
CA LYS A 140 -9.69 -33.09 21.67
C LYS A 140 -10.37 -31.74 21.91
N VAL A 141 -11.36 -31.41 21.08
CA VAL A 141 -12.30 -30.32 21.33
C VAL A 141 -13.19 -30.74 22.50
N GLN A 142 -13.12 -30.03 23.62
CA GLN A 142 -14.12 -30.15 24.68
C GLN A 142 -15.36 -29.37 24.26
N ASN A 143 -16.49 -30.08 24.30
CA ASN A 143 -17.90 -29.66 24.29
C ASN A 143 -18.21 -28.23 23.81
N LEU A 144 -18.81 -28.14 22.63
CA LEU A 144 -19.58 -26.98 22.20
C LEU A 144 -20.77 -26.75 23.17
N PRO A 145 -21.17 -25.49 23.42
CA PRO A 145 -22.42 -25.18 24.12
C PRO A 145 -23.62 -25.80 23.39
N PRO A 146 -24.71 -26.16 24.09
CA PRO A 146 -25.91 -26.70 23.46
C PRO A 146 -26.49 -25.69 22.47
N ASP A 147 -26.79 -26.17 21.26
CA ASP A 147 -27.47 -25.41 20.22
C ASP A 147 -28.87 -25.00 20.71
N GLY A 148 -29.14 -23.70 20.69
CA GLY A 148 -30.41 -23.13 21.13
C GLY A 148 -31.53 -23.48 20.16
N GLY A 149 -32.22 -24.60 20.41
CA GLY A 149 -33.37 -25.04 19.61
C GLY A 149 -34.59 -24.14 19.81
N GLY A 150 -34.81 -23.22 18.87
CA GLY A 150 -36.12 -22.65 18.54
C GLY A 150 -36.49 -23.11 17.13
N ASP A 151 -37.53 -23.95 17.05
CA ASP A 151 -38.05 -24.56 15.83
C ASP A 151 -39.08 -23.63 15.16
N ASP A 152 -38.68 -22.98 14.06
CA ASP A 152 -39.58 -22.38 13.08
C ASP A 152 -39.18 -22.71 11.63
N GLY A 153 -38.97 -24.00 11.35
CA GLY A 153 -39.36 -24.60 10.06
C GLY A 153 -38.83 -24.02 8.74
N THR A 154 -37.82 -23.15 8.73
CA THR A 154 -37.17 -22.66 7.51
C THR A 154 -35.70 -23.07 7.53
N GLY A 155 -35.46 -24.32 7.11
CA GLY A 155 -34.13 -24.92 7.11
C GLY A 155 -33.10 -24.04 6.40
N TYR A 156 -32.02 -23.73 7.11
CA TYR A 156 -30.84 -23.10 6.53
C TYR A 156 -30.37 -23.93 5.32
N PRO A 157 -30.01 -23.28 4.20
CA PRO A 157 -29.51 -23.99 3.02
C PRO A 157 -28.30 -24.83 3.43
N GLN A 158 -28.24 -26.06 2.94
CA GLN A 158 -27.10 -26.95 3.17
C GLN A 158 -25.79 -26.22 2.86
N PRO A 159 -24.76 -26.34 3.73
CA PRO A 159 -23.44 -25.79 3.44
C PRO A 159 -22.99 -26.28 2.08
N THR A 160 -22.82 -25.36 1.15
CA THR A 160 -22.32 -25.69 -0.19
C THR A 160 -20.86 -26.15 -0.05
N ASP A 161 -20.50 -27.26 -0.71
CA ASP A 161 -19.18 -27.93 -0.66
C ASP A 161 -18.00 -27.08 -1.19
N LYS A 162 -18.18 -25.77 -1.34
CA LYS A 162 -17.14 -24.85 -1.81
C LYS A 162 -16.69 -23.98 -0.65
N CYS A 163 -15.48 -24.24 -0.15
CA CYS A 163 -14.80 -23.29 0.71
C CYS A 163 -14.77 -21.92 0.00
N PRO A 164 -15.23 -20.83 0.63
CA PRO A 164 -15.15 -19.51 0.05
C PRO A 164 -13.68 -19.20 -0.22
N THR A 165 -13.34 -18.97 -1.48
CA THR A 165 -12.03 -18.43 -1.85
C THR A 165 -11.95 -17.01 -1.29
N TYR A 166 -11.22 -16.84 -0.20
CA TYR A 166 -10.93 -15.53 0.35
C TYR A 166 -10.05 -14.77 -0.65
N LYS A 167 -10.66 -13.88 -1.44
CA LYS A 167 -9.89 -12.86 -2.16
C LYS A 167 -9.44 -11.84 -1.12
N SER A 168 -8.14 -11.78 -0.86
CA SER A 168 -7.56 -10.72 -0.03
C SER A 168 -8.06 -9.38 -0.56
N PRO A 169 -8.59 -8.49 0.29
CA PRO A 169 -9.04 -7.17 -0.15
C PRO A 169 -7.87 -6.47 -0.85
N VAL A 170 -8.11 -5.98 -2.07
CA VAL A 170 -7.13 -5.18 -2.79
C VAL A 170 -6.92 -3.90 -1.97
N PRO A 171 -5.68 -3.53 -1.59
CA PRO A 171 -5.42 -2.32 -0.84
C PRO A 171 -6.14 -1.12 -1.45
N SER A 172 -6.89 -0.39 -0.63
CA SER A 172 -7.50 0.87 -1.03
C SER A 172 -6.41 1.93 -1.08
N ILE A 173 -5.85 2.22 -2.26
CA ILE A 173 -5.03 3.43 -2.43
C ILE A 173 -5.93 4.64 -2.15
N TYR A 174 -5.69 5.28 -1.00
CA TYR A 174 -6.19 6.61 -0.70
C TYR A 174 -5.20 7.62 -1.30
N PHE A 175 -5.70 8.55 -2.10
CA PHE A 175 -4.87 9.61 -2.65
C PHE A 175 -4.54 10.60 -1.54
N ASP A 176 -3.27 10.66 -1.18
CA ASP A 176 -2.78 11.56 -0.16
C ASP A 176 -1.89 12.61 -0.81
N THR A 177 -2.35 13.86 -0.84
CA THR A 177 -1.63 14.97 -1.48
C THR A 177 -0.24 15.19 -0.90
N ASP A 178 0.03 14.80 0.35
CA ASP A 178 1.35 14.95 0.97
C ASP A 178 2.41 14.05 0.33
N ASN A 179 1.95 12.98 -0.34
CA ASN A 179 2.81 12.07 -1.09
C ASN A 179 3.15 12.56 -2.51
N LEU A 180 2.56 13.67 -2.97
CA LEU A 180 2.90 14.29 -4.26
C LEU A 180 4.23 15.06 -4.17
N PHE A 181 5.03 15.00 -5.24
CA PHE A 181 6.13 15.93 -5.43
C PHE A 181 5.58 17.35 -5.62
N LEU A 182 6.11 18.29 -4.83
CA LEU A 182 5.72 19.70 -4.82
C LEU A 182 4.21 19.96 -4.60
N ASN A 183 3.44 18.97 -4.15
CA ASN A 183 1.97 19.04 -4.06
C ASN A 183 1.30 19.42 -5.39
N LEU A 184 1.91 19.04 -6.52
CA LEU A 184 1.42 19.32 -7.86
C LEU A 184 0.95 18.02 -8.52
N ASN A 185 -0.27 18.03 -9.04
CA ASN A 185 -0.73 16.98 -9.94
C ASN A 185 0.10 16.99 -11.23
N GLY A 186 0.29 15.81 -11.82
CA GLY A 186 0.90 15.71 -13.14
C GLY A 186 -0.04 16.21 -14.22
N LEU A 187 0.56 16.53 -15.37
CA LEU A 187 -0.15 16.76 -16.61
C LEU A 187 -0.28 15.43 -17.37
N LYS A 188 -1.18 15.35 -18.34
CA LYS A 188 -1.12 14.22 -19.26
C LYS A 188 0.23 14.26 -20.00
N PRO A 189 0.96 13.13 -20.13
CA PRO A 189 2.19 13.09 -20.90
C PRO A 189 1.96 13.65 -22.31
N PHE A 190 2.84 14.55 -22.77
CA PHE A 190 2.75 15.10 -24.11
C PHE A 190 3.22 14.09 -25.17
N ALA A 191 3.97 13.08 -24.75
CA ALA A 191 4.31 11.91 -25.54
C ALA A 191 4.46 10.66 -24.66
N GLU A 192 4.13 9.50 -25.23
CA GLU A 192 4.28 8.19 -24.60
C GLU A 192 4.95 7.26 -25.63
N SER A 193 6.02 6.59 -25.22
CA SER A 193 6.81 5.72 -26.12
C SER A 193 6.86 4.28 -25.62
N PRO A 194 6.79 3.28 -26.52
CA PRO A 194 6.77 1.86 -26.13
C PRO A 194 8.13 1.36 -25.64
N ASP A 195 9.21 2.11 -25.88
CA ASP A 195 10.55 1.81 -25.42
C ASP A 195 11.28 3.08 -24.96
N LYS A 196 12.27 2.89 -24.09
CA LYS A 196 13.05 3.99 -23.53
C LYS A 196 13.85 4.78 -24.56
N CYS A 197 14.38 4.15 -25.61
CA CYS A 197 15.27 4.84 -26.55
C CYS A 197 14.48 5.78 -27.46
N SER A 198 13.32 5.34 -27.98
CA SER A 198 12.43 6.21 -28.75
C SER A 198 11.85 7.35 -27.90
N GLY A 199 11.54 7.08 -26.63
CA GLY A 199 11.07 8.10 -25.69
C GLY A 199 12.11 9.15 -25.35
N LEU A 200 13.35 8.73 -25.07
CA LEU A 200 14.46 9.64 -24.85
C LEU A 200 14.74 10.50 -26.08
N GLN A 201 14.66 9.93 -27.29
CA GLN A 201 14.85 10.68 -28.52
C GLN A 201 13.79 11.77 -28.67
N GLN A 202 12.52 11.44 -28.45
CA GLN A 202 11.44 12.43 -28.47
C GLN A 202 11.63 13.51 -27.39
N LEU A 203 12.13 13.13 -26.21
CA LEU A 203 12.42 14.06 -25.12
C LEU A 203 13.53 15.06 -25.51
N GLN A 204 14.61 14.57 -26.13
CA GLN A 204 15.73 15.39 -26.60
C GLN A 204 15.30 16.27 -27.79
N ASP A 205 14.62 15.72 -28.78
CA ASP A 205 14.10 16.48 -29.92
C ASP A 205 13.19 17.62 -29.47
N LYS A 206 12.34 17.37 -28.45
CA LYS A 206 11.48 18.40 -27.86
C LYS A 206 12.29 19.50 -27.17
N SER A 207 13.32 19.13 -26.42
CA SER A 207 14.23 20.07 -25.76
C SER A 207 14.94 20.96 -26.79
N LEU A 208 15.48 20.36 -27.84
CA LEU A 208 16.20 21.06 -28.90
C LEU A 208 15.31 22.04 -29.66
N ASN A 209 14.08 21.62 -29.99
CA ASN A 209 13.13 22.44 -30.72
C ASN A 209 12.58 23.61 -29.89
N GLU A 210 12.40 23.42 -28.57
CA GLU A 210 11.87 24.48 -27.70
C GLU A 210 12.93 25.32 -27.00
N GLN A 211 14.20 24.93 -27.14
CA GLN A 211 15.33 25.54 -26.44
C GLN A 211 15.13 25.59 -24.93
N LYS A 212 14.72 24.45 -24.37
CA LYS A 212 14.29 24.30 -22.98
C LYS A 212 14.63 22.92 -22.45
N GLU A 213 14.73 22.80 -21.13
CA GLU A 213 14.80 21.49 -20.50
C GLU A 213 13.45 20.77 -20.62
N THR A 214 13.52 19.45 -20.71
CA THR A 214 12.35 18.57 -20.81
C THR A 214 12.51 17.44 -19.82
N VAL A 215 11.39 17.01 -19.25
CA VAL A 215 11.36 15.95 -18.22
C VAL A 215 10.59 14.75 -18.74
N GLY A 216 11.14 13.57 -18.51
CA GLY A 216 10.54 12.29 -18.79
C GLY A 216 10.74 11.29 -17.65
N LEU A 217 10.01 10.18 -17.75
CA LEU A 217 9.97 9.12 -16.74
C LEU A 217 10.09 7.76 -17.40
N LEU A 218 10.96 6.91 -16.85
CA LEU A 218 11.02 5.50 -17.19
C LEU A 218 10.02 4.74 -16.33
N THR A 219 9.11 4.04 -16.99
CA THR A 219 8.10 3.20 -16.33
C THR A 219 8.68 1.85 -15.90
N SER A 220 8.00 1.18 -14.96
CA SER A 220 8.46 -0.11 -14.44
C SER A 220 8.45 -1.24 -15.49
N ASP A 221 7.72 -1.08 -16.59
CA ASP A 221 7.69 -2.02 -17.71
C ASP A 221 8.55 -1.60 -18.91
N GLY A 222 9.45 -0.62 -18.72
CA GLY A 222 10.46 -0.22 -19.70
C GLY A 222 9.99 0.74 -20.79
N LYS A 223 8.74 1.23 -20.69
CA LYS A 223 8.18 2.29 -21.54
C LYS A 223 8.58 3.67 -21.01
N PHE A 224 8.36 4.71 -21.81
CA PHE A 224 8.79 6.06 -21.47
C PHE A 224 7.67 7.09 -21.59
N LEU A 225 7.60 8.01 -20.62
CA LEU A 225 6.66 9.12 -20.58
C LEU A 225 7.44 10.43 -20.75
N CYS A 226 7.02 11.32 -21.64
CA CYS A 226 7.52 12.69 -21.69
C CYS A 226 6.46 13.62 -21.08
N VAL A 227 6.79 14.26 -19.96
CA VAL A 227 5.78 14.80 -19.02
C VAL A 227 5.80 16.32 -18.86
N ALA A 228 6.94 16.98 -19.06
CA ALA A 228 7.03 18.43 -18.91
C ALA A 228 8.09 19.05 -19.83
N VAL A 229 7.88 20.34 -20.14
CA VAL A 229 8.91 21.24 -20.65
C VAL A 229 9.10 22.34 -19.61
N THR A 230 10.33 22.56 -19.17
CA THR A 230 10.69 23.47 -18.07
C THR A 230 11.57 24.62 -18.56
N GLY A 231 11.93 25.55 -17.67
CA GLY A 231 12.91 26.60 -17.98
C GLY A 231 14.34 26.05 -18.04
N TYR A 232 15.30 26.94 -18.28
CA TYR A 232 16.74 26.61 -18.31
C TYR A 232 17.31 26.18 -16.94
N ASP A 233 16.73 26.67 -15.85
CA ASP A 233 17.20 26.39 -14.48
C ASP A 233 16.46 25.21 -13.84
N GLY A 234 15.93 24.31 -14.67
CA GLY A 234 14.87 23.40 -14.27
C GLY A 234 13.55 24.14 -14.04
N GLY A 235 12.52 23.38 -13.70
CA GLY A 235 11.21 23.94 -13.40
C GLY A 235 10.41 23.03 -12.48
N ASN A 236 9.42 23.61 -11.83
CA ASN A 236 8.48 22.83 -11.05
C ASN A 236 7.60 22.01 -12.00
N TRP A 237 7.78 20.69 -11.98
CA TRP A 237 6.89 19.74 -12.61
C TRP A 237 6.27 18.84 -11.53
N GLY A 238 5.03 18.42 -11.77
CA GLY A 238 4.24 17.64 -10.81
C GLY A 238 4.03 16.20 -11.24
N GLY A 239 3.31 15.45 -10.40
CA GLY A 239 2.81 14.14 -10.73
C GLY A 239 3.63 12.97 -10.23
N LEU A 240 4.83 13.16 -9.66
CA LEU A 240 5.43 12.06 -8.91
C LEU A 240 4.68 11.84 -7.60
N TYR A 241 4.37 10.58 -7.30
CA TYR A 241 3.61 10.15 -6.14
C TYR A 241 4.27 8.93 -5.53
N ASN A 242 4.58 8.96 -4.23
CA ASN A 242 5.12 7.79 -3.54
C ASN A 242 4.00 7.06 -2.80
N PHE A 243 3.85 5.76 -3.03
CA PHE A 243 2.88 4.94 -2.33
C PHE A 243 3.47 3.56 -2.02
N GLU A 244 3.50 3.21 -0.74
CA GLU A 244 4.02 1.93 -0.25
C GLU A 244 5.44 1.60 -0.76
N GLY A 245 6.28 2.63 -0.94
CA GLY A 245 7.66 2.49 -1.42
C GLY A 245 7.80 2.36 -2.94
N GLN A 246 6.71 2.44 -3.69
CA GLN A 246 6.69 2.51 -5.15
C GLN A 246 6.43 3.95 -5.60
N ALA A 247 7.22 4.43 -6.55
CA ALA A 247 6.96 5.69 -7.22
C ALA A 247 5.98 5.51 -8.38
N TYR A 248 5.04 6.44 -8.51
CA TYR A 248 4.07 6.53 -9.58
C TYR A 248 4.14 7.90 -10.24
N TYR A 249 3.89 7.94 -11.54
CA TYR A 249 3.43 9.15 -12.19
C TYR A 249 1.91 9.22 -12.15
N THR A 250 1.37 10.34 -11.68
CA THR A 250 -0.07 10.55 -11.54
C THR A 250 -0.56 11.79 -12.26
N TYR A 251 -1.69 11.66 -12.95
CA TYR A 251 -2.39 12.78 -13.58
C TYR A 251 -3.91 12.55 -13.64
N PRO A 252 -4.72 13.63 -13.72
CA PRO A 252 -6.17 13.53 -13.71
C PRO A 252 -6.72 12.75 -14.90
N SER A 253 -7.68 11.86 -14.66
CA SER A 253 -8.33 11.08 -15.73
C SER A 253 -9.16 11.95 -16.68
N SER A 254 -9.57 13.14 -16.22
CA SER A 254 -10.22 14.17 -17.04
C SER A 254 -9.33 14.74 -18.15
N ALA A 255 -8.00 14.60 -18.03
CA ALA A 255 -7.07 14.96 -19.11
C ALA A 255 -7.03 13.92 -20.25
N GLY A 256 -7.80 12.83 -20.12
CA GLY A 256 -7.89 11.74 -21.07
C GLY A 256 -7.02 10.53 -20.70
N ALA A 257 -7.41 9.36 -21.19
CA ALA A 257 -6.67 8.12 -20.94
C ALA A 257 -5.22 8.17 -21.48
N PRO A 258 -4.28 7.43 -20.88
CA PRO A 258 -2.99 7.19 -21.50
C PRO A 258 -3.18 6.48 -22.84
N THR A 259 -2.31 6.79 -23.79
CA THR A 259 -2.31 6.19 -25.13
C THR A 259 -1.78 4.76 -25.12
N GLN A 260 -1.10 4.37 -24.06
CA GLN A 260 -0.62 3.01 -23.83
C GLN A 260 -1.20 2.40 -22.54
N THR A 261 -1.07 1.08 -22.41
CA THR A 261 -1.31 0.37 -21.12
C THR A 261 0.02 0.12 -20.44
N TYR A 262 0.10 0.34 -19.13
CA TYR A 262 1.32 0.11 -18.35
C TYR A 262 1.11 -1.01 -17.33
N SER A 263 2.12 -1.87 -17.15
CA SER A 263 2.07 -2.91 -16.13
C SER A 263 1.95 -2.28 -14.74
N GLY A 264 0.97 -2.75 -13.95
CA GLY A 264 0.70 -2.22 -12.62
C GLY A 264 0.04 -0.84 -12.59
N MET A 265 -0.44 -0.32 -13.74
CA MET A 265 -1.21 0.92 -13.77
C MET A 265 -2.50 0.81 -12.98
N ILE A 266 -2.82 1.87 -12.23
CA ILE A 266 -4.04 1.96 -11.42
C ILE A 266 -4.84 3.14 -11.94
N ASN A 267 -6.14 2.96 -12.13
CA ASN A 267 -7.08 4.04 -12.41
C ASN A 267 -8.10 4.08 -11.27
N ARG A 268 -7.98 5.08 -10.39
CA ARG A 268 -8.80 5.20 -9.17
C ARG A 268 -8.87 6.64 -8.72
N GLY A 269 -10.02 7.04 -8.15
CA GLY A 269 -10.18 8.38 -7.57
C GLY A 269 -10.00 9.51 -8.59
N GLY A 270 -10.38 9.27 -9.85
CA GLY A 270 -10.22 10.27 -10.92
C GLY A 270 -8.77 10.51 -11.36
N GLN A 271 -7.84 9.60 -11.06
CA GLN A 271 -6.43 9.70 -11.48
C GLN A 271 -5.91 8.38 -12.05
N TYR A 272 -4.96 8.51 -12.97
CA TYR A 272 -4.11 7.41 -13.42
C TYR A 272 -2.83 7.41 -12.60
N TYR A 273 -2.39 6.25 -12.11
CA TYR A 273 -1.11 6.05 -11.44
C TYR A 273 -0.30 5.05 -12.27
N ILE A 274 0.79 5.51 -12.87
CA ILE A 274 1.67 4.70 -13.72
C ILE A 274 2.96 4.43 -12.94
N PRO A 275 3.31 3.17 -12.62
CA PRO A 275 4.54 2.87 -11.89
C PRO A 275 5.79 3.33 -12.65
N VAL A 276 6.67 4.08 -11.99
CA VAL A 276 7.92 4.60 -12.55
C VAL A 276 9.13 4.22 -11.71
N VAL A 277 10.28 4.08 -12.37
CA VAL A 277 11.55 3.64 -11.75
C VAL A 277 12.67 4.65 -11.92
N ALA A 278 12.57 5.55 -12.89
CA ALA A 278 13.56 6.60 -13.09
C ALA A 278 12.96 7.92 -13.57
N THR A 279 13.64 9.01 -13.21
CA THR A 279 13.43 10.32 -13.84
C THR A 279 14.57 10.60 -14.80
N VAL A 280 14.24 11.26 -15.91
CA VAL A 280 15.23 11.74 -16.87
C VAL A 280 14.88 13.16 -17.23
N HIS A 281 15.85 14.07 -17.19
CA HIS A 281 15.65 15.39 -17.78
C HIS A 281 16.80 15.75 -18.70
N THR A 282 16.52 16.63 -19.64
CA THR A 282 17.53 17.14 -20.58
C THR A 282 18.18 18.39 -20.00
N HIS A 283 19.47 18.56 -20.25
CA HIS A 283 20.16 19.85 -20.04
C HIS A 283 20.35 20.51 -21.40
N TYR A 284 19.71 21.66 -21.60
CA TYR A 284 19.75 22.37 -22.87
C TYR A 284 20.91 23.41 -23.04
N PRO A 285 21.57 23.99 -22.02
CA PRO A 285 22.60 25.02 -22.31
C PRO A 285 23.81 24.48 -23.09
N CYS A 286 24.00 23.15 -23.16
CA CYS A 286 25.08 22.50 -23.90
C CYS A 286 25.16 22.89 -25.38
N HIS A 287 24.02 23.22 -26.00
CA HIS A 287 23.99 23.62 -27.41
C HIS A 287 24.55 25.04 -27.61
N ASP A 288 24.42 25.90 -26.60
CA ASP A 288 24.79 27.32 -26.68
C ASP A 288 26.19 27.59 -26.11
N ASP A 289 26.62 26.81 -25.11
CA ASP A 289 27.91 26.99 -24.44
C ASP A 289 29.00 26.00 -24.87
N GLY A 290 28.66 25.00 -25.69
CA GLY A 290 29.58 23.98 -26.20
C GLY A 290 30.04 22.96 -25.15
N THR A 291 29.40 22.92 -23.98
CA THR A 291 29.61 21.85 -22.99
C THR A 291 28.86 20.58 -23.41
N ASP A 292 29.09 19.47 -22.71
CA ASP A 292 28.30 18.25 -22.92
C ASP A 292 26.98 18.26 -22.14
N GLY A 293 26.74 19.28 -21.29
CA GLY A 293 25.57 19.40 -20.42
C GLY A 293 25.58 18.52 -19.17
N VAL A 294 26.61 17.71 -18.94
CA VAL A 294 26.68 16.75 -17.81
C VAL A 294 27.95 16.95 -16.98
N THR A 295 29.11 17.00 -17.63
CA THR A 295 30.42 17.06 -16.99
C THR A 295 30.69 18.45 -16.43
N GLY A 296 31.14 18.52 -15.17
CA GLY A 296 31.50 19.78 -14.52
C GLY A 296 30.31 20.64 -14.08
N GLY A 297 29.08 20.23 -14.38
CA GLY A 297 27.86 20.88 -13.91
C GLY A 297 27.59 20.61 -12.42
N THR A 298 27.22 21.66 -11.69
CA THR A 298 26.66 21.51 -10.34
C THR A 298 25.17 21.21 -10.49
N LEU A 299 24.66 20.20 -9.78
CA LEU A 299 23.23 19.90 -9.76
C LEU A 299 22.45 21.10 -9.21
N SER A 300 21.31 21.42 -9.84
CA SER A 300 20.42 22.46 -9.34
C SER A 300 19.84 22.05 -7.98
N SER A 301 19.28 23.01 -7.23
CA SER A 301 18.53 22.68 -6.02
C SER A 301 17.29 21.81 -6.32
N GLY A 302 16.71 21.96 -7.51
CA GLY A 302 15.61 21.12 -8.00
C GLY A 302 16.01 19.65 -8.11
N ASP A 303 17.15 19.38 -8.76
CA ASP A 303 17.68 18.02 -8.92
C ASP A 303 17.95 17.35 -7.57
N LYS A 304 18.61 18.08 -6.67
CA LYS A 304 18.91 17.59 -5.32
C LYS A 304 17.63 17.29 -4.54
N ASN A 305 16.65 18.18 -4.57
CA ASN A 305 15.39 17.99 -3.87
C ASN A 305 14.61 16.79 -4.42
N LEU A 306 14.60 16.61 -5.74
CA LEU A 306 13.97 15.46 -6.40
C LEU A 306 14.63 14.16 -5.95
N ALA A 307 15.96 14.08 -6.03
CA ALA A 307 16.72 12.89 -5.64
C ALA A 307 16.60 12.55 -4.15
N ASN A 308 16.54 13.59 -3.29
CA ASN A 308 16.35 13.42 -1.86
C ASN A 308 14.95 12.90 -1.52
N LYS A 309 13.91 13.34 -2.25
CA LYS A 309 12.52 12.93 -2.01
C LYS A 309 12.20 11.55 -2.59
N TYR A 310 12.85 11.14 -3.68
CA TYR A 310 12.64 9.84 -4.34
C TYR A 310 13.92 9.00 -4.39
N PRO A 311 14.52 8.64 -3.24
CA PRO A 311 15.79 7.91 -3.21
C PRO A 311 15.70 6.48 -3.77
N MET A 312 14.47 5.96 -3.96
CA MET A 312 14.24 4.66 -4.60
C MET A 312 14.32 4.70 -6.12
N MET A 313 14.31 5.89 -6.73
CA MET A 313 14.37 6.07 -8.19
C MET A 313 15.79 6.33 -8.66
N ASN A 314 16.08 5.98 -9.90
CA ASN A 314 17.28 6.47 -10.58
C ASN A 314 17.01 7.86 -11.18
N HIS A 315 18.00 8.74 -11.17
CA HIS A 315 17.88 10.07 -11.78
C HIS A 315 18.96 10.26 -12.83
N TYR A 316 18.56 10.61 -14.04
CA TYR A 316 19.45 10.76 -15.18
C TYR A 316 19.35 12.14 -15.81
N ILE A 317 20.46 12.58 -16.38
CA ILE A 317 20.58 13.82 -17.16
C ILE A 317 21.01 13.46 -18.56
N VAL A 318 20.28 13.93 -19.56
CA VAL A 318 20.63 13.81 -20.97
C VAL A 318 21.16 15.16 -21.45
N GLY A 319 22.46 15.24 -21.68
CA GLY A 319 23.08 16.38 -22.33
C GLY A 319 23.12 16.21 -23.86
N CYS A 320 23.89 17.06 -24.55
CA CYS A 320 23.99 17.05 -26.01
C CYS A 320 24.64 15.75 -26.52
N ASP A 321 25.76 15.34 -25.90
CA ASP A 321 26.53 14.13 -26.25
C ASP A 321 26.95 13.34 -25.00
N ALA A 322 26.23 13.50 -23.90
CA ALA A 322 26.54 12.87 -22.62
C ALA A 322 25.28 12.39 -21.89
N LEU A 323 25.45 11.31 -21.15
CA LEU A 323 24.48 10.80 -20.20
C LEU A 323 25.10 10.83 -18.80
N GLY A 324 24.43 11.52 -17.88
CA GLY A 324 24.78 11.56 -16.46
C GLY A 324 23.79 10.80 -15.60
N LYS A 325 24.23 10.38 -14.43
CA LYS A 325 23.37 9.89 -13.34
C LYS A 325 23.69 10.61 -12.05
N PHE A 326 22.69 10.89 -11.24
CA PHE A 326 22.84 11.44 -9.90
C PHE A 326 21.94 10.73 -8.89
N ALA A 327 22.29 10.88 -7.62
CA ALA A 327 21.60 10.28 -6.49
C ALA A 327 21.40 11.30 -5.34
N ASN A 328 20.67 10.86 -4.31
CA ASN A 328 20.48 11.62 -3.08
C ASN A 328 21.84 11.99 -2.46
N GLY A 329 22.02 13.28 -2.15
CA GLY A 329 23.24 13.83 -1.55
C GLY A 329 24.35 14.21 -2.55
N ASP A 330 24.19 13.90 -3.84
CA ASP A 330 25.18 14.30 -4.84
C ASP A 330 25.18 15.81 -5.08
N ASN A 331 26.36 16.36 -5.38
CA ASN A 331 26.53 17.75 -5.80
C ASN A 331 26.70 17.90 -7.31
N SER A 332 26.99 16.82 -8.01
CA SER A 332 27.26 16.76 -9.45
C SER A 332 26.78 15.43 -10.00
N ALA A 333 26.41 15.38 -11.27
CA ALA A 333 26.13 14.12 -11.94
C ALA A 333 27.43 13.35 -12.20
N THR A 334 27.37 12.02 -12.06
CA THR A 334 28.40 11.10 -12.54
C THR A 334 28.17 10.83 -14.01
N LEU A 335 29.16 11.15 -14.85
CA LEU A 335 29.14 10.81 -16.28
C LEU A 335 29.09 9.29 -16.46
N LEU A 336 28.06 8.78 -17.14
CA LEU A 336 27.90 7.36 -17.46
C LEU A 336 28.43 7.00 -18.84
N SER A 337 28.23 7.88 -19.81
CA SER A 337 28.68 7.67 -21.20
C SER A 337 28.72 8.99 -21.95
N THR A 338 29.59 9.06 -22.95
CA THR A 338 29.53 10.06 -24.02
C THR A 338 29.08 9.39 -25.32
N GLY A 339 28.62 10.20 -26.29
CA GLY A 339 28.17 9.77 -27.60
C GLY A 339 26.69 10.03 -27.87
N THR A 340 26.21 9.60 -29.03
CA THR A 340 24.83 9.80 -29.47
C THR A 340 23.85 9.14 -28.52
N LEU A 341 22.64 9.69 -28.41
CA LEU A 341 21.59 9.12 -27.57
C LEU A 341 21.26 7.67 -27.92
N SER A 342 21.31 7.31 -29.20
CA SER A 342 21.14 5.93 -29.68
C SER A 342 22.15 4.95 -29.07
N SER A 343 23.37 5.40 -28.74
CA SER A 343 24.40 4.58 -28.10
C SER A 343 24.28 4.56 -26.57
N THR A 344 23.79 5.64 -25.97
CA THR A 344 23.75 5.82 -24.51
C THR A 344 22.44 5.37 -23.87
N CYS A 345 21.32 5.34 -24.60
CA CYS A 345 19.99 5.02 -24.06
C CYS A 345 19.92 3.64 -23.37
N SER A 346 20.75 2.69 -23.78
CA SER A 346 20.85 1.36 -23.16
C SER A 346 21.24 1.40 -21.67
N LYS A 347 21.91 2.48 -21.23
CA LYS A 347 22.39 2.68 -19.86
C LYS A 347 21.34 3.23 -18.90
N VAL A 348 20.22 3.75 -19.41
CA VAL A 348 19.11 4.26 -18.58
C VAL A 348 18.27 3.07 -18.12
N ASN A 349 18.25 2.81 -16.81
CA ASN A 349 17.51 1.70 -16.19
C ASN A 349 16.71 2.15 -14.99
#